data_AF-A0A7W4H194-F1
#
_entry.id   AF-A0A7W4H194-F1
#
_cell.length_a   1.000
_cell.length_b   1.000
_cell.length_c   1.000
_cell.angle_alpha   90.00
_cell.angle_beta   90.00
_cell.angle_gamma   90.00
#
_symmetry.space_group_name_H-M   'P 1'
#
loop_
_entity.id
_entity.type
_entity.pdbx_description
1 polymer ?
#
loop_
_entity_poly.entity_id
_entity_poly.type
_entity_poly.pdbx_seq_one_letter_code
_entity_poly.pdbx_strand_id
1 'polypeptide(L)'
;MTHRHHPEVVWEDDEDRVVATAPTVGEVVILDGTAALIWHCLDGATTGEIVSTVSEATDTEATEIHAHVAAYLADLTARKLAVSDE
;
A
#
# COMPACT_ATOMS: atom_id res chain seq x y z
N MET A 1 -9.52 -7.73 -8.44
CA MET A 1 -8.41 -6.77 -8.38
C MET A 1 -7.55 -7.03 -7.16
N THR A 2 -6.42 -7.69 -7.37
CA THR A 2 -5.38 -7.91 -6.36
C THR A 2 -4.24 -6.92 -6.57
N HIS A 3 -3.58 -6.50 -5.50
CA HIS A 3 -2.42 -5.60 -5.56
C HIS A 3 -1.15 -6.40 -5.28
N ARG A 4 -0.02 -5.91 -5.80
CA ARG A 4 1.35 -6.44 -5.64
C ARG A 4 2.35 -5.29 -5.61
N HIS A 5 3.46 -5.47 -4.91
CA HIS A 5 4.62 -4.59 -5.06
C HIS A 5 5.06 -4.59 -6.53
N HIS A 6 5.41 -3.42 -7.05
CA HIS A 6 5.97 -3.32 -8.40
C HIS A 6 7.34 -4.05 -8.44
N PRO A 7 7.66 -4.86 -9.47
CA PRO A 7 8.86 -5.70 -9.47
C PRO A 7 10.18 -4.92 -9.40
N GLU A 8 10.18 -3.65 -9.81
CA GLU A 8 11.35 -2.77 -9.75
C GLU A 8 11.45 -1.96 -8.46
N VAL A 9 10.47 -2.05 -7.56
CA VAL A 9 10.49 -1.25 -6.34
C VAL A 9 11.56 -1.77 -5.39
N VAL A 10 12.35 -0.85 -4.84
CA VAL A 10 13.31 -1.14 -3.78
C VAL A 10 12.77 -0.49 -2.52
N TRP A 11 12.75 -1.24 -1.42
CA TRP A 11 12.27 -0.73 -0.15
C TRP A 11 13.06 -1.29 1.02
N GLU A 12 13.09 -0.52 2.10
CA GLU A 12 13.64 -0.89 3.38
C GLU A 12 12.57 -0.73 4.45
N ASP A 13 12.59 -1.63 5.43
CA ASP A 13 11.67 -1.67 6.57
C ASP A 13 12.44 -1.41 7.86
N ASP A 14 11.99 -0.44 8.64
CA ASP A 14 12.62 0.01 9.88
C ASP A 14 11.52 0.19 10.94
N GLU A 15 11.07 -0.92 11.54
CA GLU A 15 10.10 -1.15 12.64
C GLU A 15 8.78 -0.32 12.65
N ASP A 16 8.85 1.00 12.46
CA ASP A 16 7.76 1.97 12.42
C ASP A 16 7.52 2.57 11.02
N ARG A 17 8.42 2.34 10.06
CA ARG A 17 8.32 2.94 8.72
C ARG A 17 8.87 2.05 7.62
N VAL A 18 8.34 2.26 6.42
CA VAL A 18 8.88 1.72 5.17
C VAL A 18 9.39 2.88 4.32
N VAL A 19 10.62 2.75 3.80
CA VAL A 19 11.18 3.67 2.81
C VAL A 19 11.18 2.97 1.47
N ALA A 20 10.34 3.41 0.53
CA ALA A 20 10.18 2.79 -0.78
C ALA A 20 10.60 3.75 -1.90
N THR A 21 11.20 3.20 -2.96
CA THR A 21 11.55 3.96 -4.16
C THR A 21 11.39 3.13 -5.42
N ALA A 22 10.84 3.74 -6.47
CA ALA A 22 10.85 3.21 -7.82
C ALA A 22 12.04 3.81 -8.58
N PRO A 23 13.09 3.03 -8.92
CA PRO A 23 14.32 3.55 -9.55
C PRO A 23 14.07 4.29 -10.86
N THR A 24 13.01 3.91 -11.59
CA THR A 24 12.63 4.51 -12.87
C THR A 24 11.95 5.88 -12.71
N VAL A 25 11.43 6.18 -11.52
CA VAL A 25 10.79 7.46 -11.18
C VAL A 25 11.75 8.34 -10.37
N GLY A 26 12.62 7.71 -9.56
CA GLY A 26 13.61 8.39 -8.71
C GLY A 26 13.01 9.07 -7.47
N GLU A 27 11.71 8.89 -7.21
CA GLU A 27 11.05 9.41 -6.02
C GLU A 27 11.22 8.43 -4.86
N VAL A 28 11.57 8.97 -3.69
CA VAL A 28 11.60 8.23 -2.41
C VAL A 28 10.35 8.60 -1.63
N VAL A 29 9.59 7.58 -1.24
CA VAL A 29 8.38 7.71 -0.42
C VAL A 29 8.64 7.07 0.94
N ILE A 30 8.32 7.82 1.99
CA ILE A 30 8.34 7.31 3.36
C ILE A 30 6.90 6.99 3.73
N LEU A 31 6.69 5.78 4.21
CA LEU A 31 5.41 5.23 4.61
C LEU A 31 5.44 4.96 6.11
N ASP A 32 4.48 5.48 6.84
CA ASP A 32 4.34 5.29 8.29
C ASP A 32 2.88 4.98 8.66
N GLY A 33 2.70 4.37 9.83
CA GLY A 33 1.39 4.02 10.37
C GLY A 33 0.53 3.22 9.38
N THR A 34 -0.66 3.74 9.05
CA THR A 34 -1.60 3.08 8.13
C THR A 34 -1.03 2.88 6.73
N ALA A 35 -0.15 3.77 6.25
CA ALA A 35 0.47 3.61 4.93
C ALA A 35 1.42 2.41 4.88
N ALA A 36 2.22 2.21 5.93
CA ALA A 36 3.07 1.03 6.07
C ALA A 36 2.23 -0.25 6.22
N LEU A 37 1.12 -0.20 6.97
CA LEU A 37 0.20 -1.35 7.07
C LEU A 37 -0.39 -1.74 5.70
N ILE A 38 -0.85 -0.76 4.91
CA ILE A 38 -1.36 -1.02 3.54
C ILE A 38 -0.24 -1.62 2.68
N TRP A 39 0.97 -1.08 2.79
CA TRP A 39 2.15 -1.57 2.07
C TRP A 39 2.39 -3.07 2.31
N HIS A 40 2.43 -3.50 3.56
CA HIS A 40 2.65 -4.91 3.90
C HIS A 40 1.57 -5.85 3.40
N CYS A 41 0.36 -5.34 3.17
CA CYS A 41 -0.74 -6.12 2.63
C CYS A 41 -0.66 -6.26 1.10
N LEU A 42 0.22 -5.54 0.41
CA LEU A 42 0.27 -5.56 -1.05
C LEU A 42 0.66 -6.92 -1.63
N ASP A 43 1.10 -7.96 -0.90
CA ASP A 43 1.56 -9.21 -1.51
C ASP A 43 0.41 -10.13 -1.99
N GLY A 44 -0.33 -9.70 -3.02
CA GLY A 44 -1.40 -10.48 -3.65
C GLY A 44 -2.78 -10.30 -3.04
N ALA A 45 -2.96 -9.39 -2.08
CA ALA A 45 -4.25 -9.15 -1.45
C ALA A 45 -5.19 -8.33 -2.34
N THR A 46 -6.49 -8.57 -2.20
CA THR A 46 -7.54 -7.73 -2.79
C THR A 46 -7.73 -6.44 -2.00
N THR A 47 -8.30 -5.41 -2.63
CA THR A 47 -8.67 -4.17 -1.92
C THR A 47 -9.53 -4.44 -0.69
N GLY A 48 -10.46 -5.40 -0.77
CA GLY A 48 -11.33 -5.76 0.35
C GLY A 48 -10.57 -6.36 1.53
N GLU A 49 -9.61 -7.25 1.27
CA GLU A 49 -8.75 -7.83 2.31
C GLU A 49 -7.89 -6.76 2.98
N ILE A 50 -7.27 -5.88 2.19
CA ILE A 50 -6.47 -4.76 2.72
C ILE A 50 -7.34 -3.85 3.60
N VAL A 51 -8.56 -3.52 3.15
CA VAL A 51 -9.51 -2.71 3.93
C VAL A 51 -9.88 -3.40 5.23
N SER A 52 -10.16 -4.70 5.22
CA SER A 52 -10.44 -5.45 6.45
C SER A 52 -9.26 -5.40 7.43
N THR A 53 -8.04 -5.67 6.97
CA THR A 53 -6.85 -5.62 7.84
C THR A 53 -6.61 -4.23 8.43
N VAL A 54 -6.76 -3.17 7.62
CA VAL A 54 -6.58 -1.80 8.10
C VAL A 54 -7.69 -1.42 9.10
N SER A 55 -8.94 -1.78 8.81
CA SER A 55 -10.09 -1.54 9.68
C SER A 55 -9.88 -2.16 11.06
N GLU A 56 -9.42 -3.42 11.10
CA GLU A 56 -9.11 -4.13 12.34
C GLU A 56 -7.93 -3.50 13.11
N ALA A 57 -6.88 -3.06 12.39
CA ALA A 57 -5.71 -2.45 13.02
C ALA A 57 -5.97 -1.04 13.57
N THR A 58 -6.88 -0.28 12.95
CA THR A 58 -7.18 1.11 13.33
C THR A 58 -8.49 1.29 14.10
N ASP A 59 -9.20 0.20 14.41
CA ASP A 59 -10.53 0.21 15.05
C ASP A 59 -11.51 1.17 14.33
N THR A 60 -11.45 1.19 12.99
CA THR A 60 -12.24 2.09 12.14
C THR A 60 -13.17 1.29 11.24
N GLU A 61 -14.37 1.78 10.95
CA GLU A 61 -15.31 1.05 10.08
C GLU A 61 -14.76 0.88 8.65
N ALA A 62 -14.81 -0.36 8.14
CA ALA A 62 -14.33 -0.72 6.80
C ALA A 62 -14.96 0.14 5.68
N THR A 63 -16.24 0.51 5.83
CA THR A 63 -16.97 1.34 4.86
C THR A 63 -16.45 2.77 4.80
N GLU A 64 -15.96 3.31 5.92
CA GLU A 64 -15.41 4.67 6.01
C GLU A 64 -14.03 4.76 5.37
N ILE A 65 -13.20 3.73 5.53
CA ILE A 65 -11.82 3.71 5.02
C ILE A 65 -11.70 3.17 3.60
N HIS A 66 -12.72 2.47 3.08
CA HIS A 66 -12.65 1.80 1.77
C HIS A 66 -12.25 2.76 0.65
N ALA A 67 -12.88 3.94 0.58
CA ALA A 67 -12.57 4.93 -0.45
C ALA A 67 -11.14 5.48 -0.30
N HIS A 68 -10.67 5.64 0.93
CA HIS A 68 -9.32 6.13 1.22
C HIS A 68 -8.26 5.11 0.81
N VAL A 69 -8.43 3.85 1.21
CA VAL A 69 -7.53 2.75 0.83
C VAL A 69 -7.49 2.58 -0.69
N ALA A 70 -8.66 2.58 -1.36
CA ALA A 70 -8.71 2.46 -2.81
C ALA A 70 -7.98 3.61 -3.52
N ALA A 71 -8.16 4.85 -3.07
CA ALA A 71 -7.45 6.01 -3.61
C ALA A 71 -5.93 5.91 -3.38
N TYR A 72 -5.53 5.41 -2.21
CA TYR A 72 -4.13 5.23 -1.86
C TYR A 72 -3.43 4.16 -2.73
N LEU A 73 -4.10 3.02 -2.97
CA LEU A 73 -3.60 1.98 -3.86
C LEU A 73 -3.44 2.49 -5.31
N ALA A 74 -4.36 3.35 -5.76
CA ALA A 74 -4.25 4.01 -7.06
C ALA A 74 -3.04 4.97 -7.13
N ASP A 75 -2.76 5.72 -6.05
CA ASP A 75 -1.56 6.58 -5.94
C ASP A 75 -0.26 5.76 -6.00
N LEU A 76 -0.17 4.66 -5.23
CA LEU A 76 0.99 3.76 -5.27
C LEU A 76 1.23 3.19 -6.68
N THR A 77 0.16 2.85 -7.39
CA THR A 77 0.24 2.37 -8.77
C THR A 77 0.71 3.47 -9.72
N ALA A 78 0.17 4.69 -9.58
CA ALA A 78 0.59 5.84 -10.39
C ALA A 78 2.08 6.19 -10.21
N ARG A 79 2.62 5.96 -9.01
CA ARG A 79 4.05 6.13 -8.68
C ARG A 79 4.92 4.94 -9.04
N LYS A 80 4.36 3.89 -9.65
CA LYS A 80 5.06 2.63 -9.98
C LYS A 80 5.65 1.91 -8.75
N LEU A 81 5.04 2.09 -7.59
CA LEU A 81 5.41 1.37 -6.36
C LEU A 81 4.61 0.08 -6.21
N ALA A 82 3.39 0.05 -6.74
CA ALA A 82 2.52 -1.12 -6.79
C ALA A 82 2.04 -1.41 -8.23
N VAL A 83 1.55 -2.62 -8.44
CA VAL A 83 0.78 -3.02 -9.61
C VAL A 83 -0.53 -3.65 -9.15
N SER A 84 -1.58 -3.48 -9.95
CA SER A 84 -2.86 -4.12 -9.73
C SER A 84 -3.18 -5.05 -10.88
N ASP A 85 -3.61 -6.27 -10.55
CA ASP A 85 -4.04 -7.29 -11.50
C ASP A 85 -5.55 -7.49 -11.37
N GLU A 86 -6.26 -7.72 -12.48
CA GLU A 86 -7.73 -7.76 -12.55
C GLU A 86 -8.34 -8.96 -11.80
#